data_AF-A0A2U0SDF1-F1
#
_entry.id   AF-A0A2U0SDF1-F1
#
_cell.length_a   1.000
_cell.length_b   1.000
_cell.length_c   1.000
_cell.angle_alpha   90.00
_cell.angle_beta   90.00
_cell.angle_gamma   90.00
#
_symmetry.space_group_name_H-M   'P 1'
#
loop_
_entity.id
_entity.type
_entity.pdbx_description
1 polymer ?
#
loop_
_entity_poly.entity_id
_entity_poly.type
_entity_poly.pdbx_seq_one_letter_code
_entity_poly.pdbx_strand_id
1 'polypeptide(L)'
;MTPERMMEAWESLGQETAHPAGIQRVRLDTEAAADLFACVFWPAGRPGLLIEGDGAYRPAGDRIPTCRGVRTVHEVVAGPPERTVLRIILEDDRLLDIFAVLSADLIATAASESTVAAALRRRIDRICLWQGLFERVPVEGLSEERQRGMIGELLILEALRAMPACRTRSTSTPGHCLRVWRYRPCSAWARSLRFPVTAIWFARSGSRRSRMSHARATRSPRVI
;
A
#
# COMPACT_ATOMS: atom_id res chain seq x y z
N MET A 1 -4.43 -3.02 -11.39
CA MET A 1 -5.44 -2.43 -10.48
C MET A 1 -4.77 -1.37 -9.63
N THR A 2 -5.37 -0.18 -9.45
CA THR A 2 -4.81 0.85 -8.55
C THR A 2 -5.44 0.75 -7.16
N PRO A 3 -4.82 1.29 -6.08
CA PRO A 3 -5.40 1.27 -4.74
C PRO A 3 -6.75 1.99 -4.67
N GLU A 4 -6.92 3.10 -5.38
CA GLU A 4 -8.18 3.88 -5.38
C GLU A 4 -9.33 3.05 -5.96
N ARG A 5 -9.08 2.34 -7.07
CA ARG A 5 -10.07 1.43 -7.66
C ARG A 5 -10.41 0.24 -6.78
N MET A 6 -9.48 -0.19 -5.92
CA MET A 6 -9.77 -1.23 -4.93
C MET A 6 -10.75 -0.71 -3.87
N MET A 7 -10.54 0.52 -3.39
CA MET A 7 -11.44 1.14 -2.42
C MET A 7 -12.84 1.33 -3.00
N GLU A 8 -12.94 1.82 -4.25
CA GLU A 8 -14.21 1.92 -4.98
C GLU A 8 -14.91 0.57 -5.11
N ALA A 9 -14.16 -0.51 -5.38
CA ALA A 9 -14.72 -1.86 -5.47
C ALA A 9 -15.30 -2.34 -4.13
N TRP A 10 -14.59 -2.12 -3.02
CA TRP A 10 -15.11 -2.48 -1.69
C TRP A 10 -16.28 -1.61 -1.25
N GLU A 11 -16.26 -0.31 -1.57
CA GLU A 11 -17.38 0.59 -1.28
C GLU A 11 -18.64 0.16 -2.04
N SER A 12 -18.51 -0.14 -3.34
CA SER A 12 -19.60 -0.66 -4.17
C SER A 12 -20.17 -1.97 -3.61
N LEU A 13 -19.31 -2.92 -3.22
CA LEU A 13 -19.73 -4.16 -2.57
C LEU A 13 -20.44 -3.92 -1.22
N GLY A 14 -19.99 -2.93 -0.45
CA GLY A 14 -20.56 -2.59 0.86
C GLY A 14 -21.89 -1.84 0.80
N GLN A 15 -22.28 -1.29 -0.35
CA GLN A 15 -23.56 -0.60 -0.56
C GLN A 15 -24.74 -1.55 -0.75
N GLU A 16 -24.49 -2.82 -1.08
CA GLU A 16 -25.54 -3.84 -1.14
C GLU A 16 -26.11 -4.14 0.26
N THR A 17 -27.39 -4.50 0.32
CA THR A 17 -28.13 -4.69 1.58
C THR A 17 -27.39 -5.66 2.50
N ALA A 18 -27.18 -5.28 3.76
CA ALA A 18 -26.48 -6.10 4.74
C ALA A 18 -27.05 -7.53 4.80
N HIS A 19 -26.20 -8.50 4.51
CA HIS A 19 -26.60 -9.91 4.51
C HIS A 19 -26.38 -10.54 5.90
N PRO A 20 -27.29 -11.44 6.33
CA PRO A 20 -27.20 -12.08 7.64
C PRO A 20 -25.95 -12.97 7.80
N ALA A 21 -25.43 -13.50 6.69
CA ALA A 21 -24.15 -14.22 6.62
C ALA A 21 -23.72 -14.31 5.16
N GLY A 22 -22.41 -14.44 4.92
CA GLY A 22 -21.87 -14.76 3.61
C GLY A 22 -20.72 -13.86 3.16
N ILE A 23 -20.40 -13.98 1.87
CA ILE A 23 -19.31 -13.26 1.21
C ILE A 23 -19.89 -12.68 -0.07
N GLN A 24 -19.89 -11.36 -0.19
CA GLN A 24 -20.09 -10.70 -1.49
C GLN A 24 -18.73 -10.54 -2.15
N ARG A 25 -18.65 -10.84 -3.44
CA ARG A 25 -17.37 -10.85 -4.14
C ARG A 25 -17.48 -10.40 -5.59
N VAL A 26 -16.48 -9.65 -6.04
CA VAL A 26 -16.28 -9.25 -7.43
C VAL A 26 -14.91 -9.74 -7.88
N ARG A 27 -14.86 -10.36 -9.05
CA ARG A 27 -13.60 -10.83 -9.65
C ARG A 27 -12.76 -9.63 -10.09
N LEU A 28 -11.50 -9.58 -9.68
CA LEU A 28 -10.58 -8.46 -9.94
C LEU A 28 -9.63 -8.72 -11.09
N ASP A 29 -9.29 -9.99 -11.34
CA ASP A 29 -8.30 -10.37 -12.34
C ASP A 29 -8.66 -11.72 -12.99
N THR A 30 -8.31 -11.84 -14.27
CA THR A 30 -8.66 -12.96 -15.17
C THR A 30 -7.41 -13.57 -15.84
N GLU A 31 -6.23 -12.93 -15.77
CA GLU A 31 -5.04 -13.43 -16.50
C GLU A 31 -4.15 -14.39 -15.68
N ALA A 32 -4.27 -14.39 -14.36
CA ALA A 32 -3.50 -15.28 -13.50
C ALA A 32 -4.09 -16.70 -13.46
N ALA A 33 -3.23 -17.70 -13.22
CA ALA A 33 -3.66 -19.10 -13.07
C ALA A 33 -4.59 -19.35 -11.86
N ALA A 34 -4.60 -18.44 -10.87
CA ALA A 34 -5.46 -18.50 -9.69
C ALA A 34 -6.36 -17.26 -9.63
N ASP A 35 -7.66 -17.50 -9.49
CA ASP A 35 -8.69 -16.47 -9.42
C ASP A 35 -8.53 -15.60 -8.18
N LEU A 36 -8.76 -14.30 -8.35
CA LEU A 36 -8.64 -13.30 -7.29
C LEU A 36 -9.88 -12.40 -7.28
N PHE A 37 -10.47 -12.26 -6.10
CA PHE A 37 -11.70 -11.53 -5.88
C PHE A 37 -11.53 -10.49 -4.77
N ALA A 38 -12.10 -9.29 -4.98
CA ALA A 38 -12.42 -8.36 -3.89
C ALA A 38 -13.66 -8.90 -3.19
N CYS A 39 -13.65 -8.88 -1.87
CA CYS A 39 -14.75 -9.39 -1.07
C CYS A 39 -15.14 -8.43 0.04
N VAL A 40 -16.40 -8.50 0.44
CA VAL A 40 -16.92 -8.00 1.71
C VAL A 40 -17.45 -9.19 2.51
N PHE A 41 -16.92 -9.36 3.71
CA PHE A 41 -17.24 -10.46 4.61
C PHE A 41 -18.30 -10.01 5.62
N TRP A 42 -19.49 -10.61 5.54
CA TRP A 42 -20.63 -10.36 6.42
C TRP A 42 -20.64 -11.30 7.64
N PRO A 43 -21.29 -10.94 8.76
CA PRO A 43 -22.11 -9.74 8.99
C PRO A 43 -21.30 -8.47 9.31
N ALA A 44 -19.99 -8.59 9.52
CA ALA A 44 -19.15 -7.48 9.94
C ALA A 44 -18.84 -6.44 8.85
N GLY A 45 -19.23 -6.69 7.60
CA GLY A 45 -18.99 -5.79 6.47
C GLY A 45 -17.51 -5.56 6.19
N ARG A 46 -16.63 -6.52 6.50
CA ARG A 46 -15.19 -6.32 6.43
C ARG A 46 -14.67 -6.46 5.01
N PRO A 47 -13.92 -5.47 4.49
CA PRO A 47 -13.28 -5.62 3.19
C PRO A 47 -12.18 -6.68 3.26
N GLY A 48 -11.95 -7.34 2.14
CA GLY A 48 -10.91 -8.34 2.03
C GLY A 48 -10.68 -8.82 0.61
N LEU A 49 -9.78 -9.78 0.50
CA LEU A 49 -9.45 -10.50 -0.72
C LEU A 49 -9.72 -11.98 -0.52
N LEU A 50 -10.10 -12.62 -1.61
CA LEU A 50 -10.27 -14.06 -1.71
C LEU A 50 -9.48 -14.53 -2.93
N ILE A 51 -8.57 -15.47 -2.70
CA ILE A 51 -7.84 -16.14 -3.76
C ILE A 51 -8.34 -17.58 -3.79
N GLU A 52 -8.77 -18.03 -4.97
CA GLU A 52 -9.19 -19.40 -5.20
C GLU A 52 -8.33 -20.01 -6.30
N GLY A 53 -7.97 -21.27 -6.13
CA GLY A 53 -7.21 -22.00 -7.14
C GLY A 53 -7.54 -23.48 -7.10
N ASP A 54 -7.55 -24.10 -8.28
CA ASP A 54 -7.78 -25.53 -8.40
C ASP A 54 -6.55 -26.32 -7.91
N GLY A 55 -6.82 -27.44 -7.23
CA GLY A 55 -5.85 -28.32 -6.61
C GLY A 55 -5.54 -27.98 -5.15
N ALA A 56 -4.99 -28.97 -4.43
CA ALA A 56 -4.35 -28.74 -3.14
C ALA A 56 -3.03 -28.00 -3.31
N TYR A 57 -2.92 -26.86 -2.66
CA TYR A 57 -1.68 -26.21 -2.33
C TYR A 57 -1.56 -26.15 -0.81
N ARG A 58 -0.44 -26.65 -0.29
CA ARG A 58 -0.10 -26.55 1.14
C ARG A 58 1.25 -25.84 1.23
N PRO A 59 1.32 -24.63 1.80
CA PRO A 59 2.59 -23.93 1.94
C PRO A 59 3.53 -24.73 2.85
N ALA A 60 4.80 -24.79 2.48
CA ALA A 60 5.80 -25.52 3.28
C ALA A 60 6.01 -24.84 4.64
N GLY A 61 5.88 -25.60 5.72
CA GLY A 61 6.23 -25.17 7.08
C GLY A 61 5.21 -24.27 7.78
N ASP A 62 3.91 -24.39 7.48
CA ASP A 62 2.81 -23.66 8.14
C ASP A 62 2.98 -22.12 8.14
N ARG A 63 3.62 -21.60 7.08
CA ARG A 63 3.98 -20.19 6.95
C ARG A 63 2.83 -19.32 6.46
N ILE A 64 1.69 -19.38 7.13
CA ILE A 64 0.62 -18.41 6.88
C ILE A 64 0.96 -17.13 7.66
N PRO A 65 1.29 -16.01 6.98
CA PRO A 65 1.67 -14.79 7.65
C PRO A 65 0.49 -14.20 8.44
N THR A 66 0.78 -13.76 9.65
CA THR A 66 -0.17 -13.03 10.49
C THR A 66 0.24 -11.56 10.49
N CYS A 67 -0.66 -10.68 10.09
CA CYS A 67 -0.39 -9.25 9.99
C CYS A 67 -1.23 -8.52 11.04
N ARG A 68 -0.69 -7.45 11.64
CA ARG A 68 -1.47 -6.63 12.57
C ARG A 68 -2.67 -6.02 11.82
N GLY A 69 -3.88 -6.28 12.32
CA GLY A 69 -5.13 -5.74 11.74
C GLY A 69 -5.53 -6.36 10.40
N VAL A 70 -4.85 -7.43 9.96
CA VAL A 70 -5.19 -8.19 8.75
C VAL A 70 -5.11 -9.69 9.05
N ARG A 71 -6.24 -10.38 8.93
CA ARG A 71 -6.34 -11.83 9.15
C ARG A 71 -6.14 -12.58 7.85
N THR A 72 -5.23 -13.55 7.86
CA THR A 72 -5.02 -14.47 6.74
C THR A 72 -5.52 -15.86 7.13
N VAL A 73 -6.38 -16.46 6.31
CA VAL A 73 -6.90 -17.81 6.51
C VAL A 73 -6.65 -18.63 5.26
N HIS A 74 -5.96 -19.75 5.41
CA HIS A 74 -5.67 -20.69 4.34
C HIS A 74 -6.41 -22.00 4.59
N GLU A 75 -7.15 -22.46 3.59
CA GLU A 75 -7.97 -23.66 3.67
C GLU A 75 -7.83 -24.47 2.38
N VAL A 76 -7.63 -25.78 2.50
CA VAL A 76 -7.74 -26.70 1.37
C VAL A 76 -9.08 -27.39 1.49
N VAL A 77 -10.00 -27.05 0.60
CA VAL A 77 -11.35 -27.61 0.56
C VAL A 77 -11.29 -28.92 -0.21
N ALA A 78 -11.46 -30.02 0.51
CA ALA A 78 -11.55 -31.34 -0.07
C ALA A 78 -12.87 -31.48 -0.85
N GLY A 79 -12.78 -31.82 -2.12
CA GLY A 79 -13.93 -32.05 -3.01
C GLY A 79 -13.45 -32.52 -4.38
N PRO A 80 -14.35 -32.96 -5.27
CA PRO A 80 -14.06 -33.13 -6.68
C PRO A 80 -14.56 -31.91 -7.48
N PRO A 81 -13.70 -30.96 -7.92
CA PRO A 81 -12.24 -30.90 -7.75
C PRO A 81 -11.81 -30.32 -6.40
N GLU A 82 -10.60 -30.67 -5.95
CA GLU A 82 -10.00 -30.13 -4.73
C GLU A 82 -9.62 -28.68 -4.99
N ARG A 83 -9.84 -27.79 -4.02
CA ARG A 83 -9.57 -26.36 -4.19
C ARG A 83 -8.82 -25.79 -3.01
N THR A 84 -7.92 -24.87 -3.29
CA THR A 84 -7.26 -24.07 -2.26
C THR A 84 -7.86 -22.69 -2.20
N VAL A 85 -8.16 -22.25 -0.98
CA VAL A 85 -8.77 -20.97 -0.69
C VAL A 85 -7.87 -20.21 0.28
N LEU A 86 -7.50 -18.99 -0.09
CA LEU A 86 -6.79 -18.06 0.77
C LEU A 86 -7.64 -16.79 0.95
N ARG A 87 -8.10 -16.57 2.17
CA ARG A 87 -8.88 -15.38 2.58
C ARG A 87 -7.95 -14.41 3.30
N ILE A 88 -8.02 -13.14 2.91
CA ILE A 88 -7.27 -12.05 3.55
C ILE A 88 -8.31 -11.00 3.94
N ILE A 89 -8.50 -10.79 5.23
CA ILE A 89 -9.61 -9.99 5.77
C ILE A 89 -9.04 -8.82 6.56
N LEU A 90 -9.50 -7.60 6.28
CA LEU A 90 -9.16 -6.44 7.07
C LEU A 90 -9.94 -6.46 8.39
N GLU A 91 -9.24 -6.35 9.52
CA GLU A 91 -9.85 -6.30 10.85
C GLU A 91 -9.81 -4.90 11.47
N ASP A 92 -8.87 -4.07 11.04
CA ASP A 92 -8.69 -2.69 11.50
C ASP A 92 -8.87 -1.71 10.35
N ASP A 93 -10.01 -1.01 10.34
CA ASP A 93 -10.39 -0.10 9.24
C ASP A 93 -9.42 1.08 9.11
N ARG A 94 -8.64 1.39 10.14
CA ARG A 94 -7.61 2.44 10.08
C ARG A 94 -6.46 2.06 9.14
N LEU A 95 -6.33 0.78 8.79
CA LEU A 95 -5.32 0.28 7.87
C LEU A 95 -5.86 0.12 6.44
N LEU A 96 -7.08 0.56 6.15
CA LEU A 96 -7.74 0.38 4.85
C LEU A 96 -6.88 0.89 3.69
N ASP A 97 -6.27 2.07 3.81
CA ASP A 97 -5.43 2.65 2.77
C ASP A 97 -4.19 1.78 2.48
N ILE A 98 -3.51 1.33 3.54
CA ILE A 98 -2.34 0.43 3.43
C ILE A 98 -2.78 -0.92 2.85
N PHE A 99 -3.94 -1.42 3.27
CA PHE A 99 -4.53 -2.66 2.78
C PHE A 99 -4.91 -2.59 1.30
N ALA A 100 -5.38 -1.44 0.81
CA ALA A 100 -5.64 -1.21 -0.61
C ALA A 100 -4.34 -1.28 -1.43
N VAL A 101 -3.24 -0.72 -0.91
CA VAL A 101 -1.92 -0.81 -1.54
C VAL A 101 -1.40 -2.25 -1.57
N LEU A 102 -1.49 -2.98 -0.45
CA LEU A 102 -1.19 -4.42 -0.40
C LEU A 102 -2.00 -5.18 -1.45
N SER A 103 -3.30 -4.89 -1.53
CA SER A 103 -4.21 -5.60 -2.43
C SER A 103 -3.87 -5.37 -3.90
N ALA A 104 -3.56 -4.13 -4.29
CA ALA A 104 -3.08 -3.81 -5.63
C ALA A 104 -1.76 -4.51 -5.96
N ASP A 105 -0.85 -4.60 -4.99
CA ASP A 105 0.44 -5.28 -5.13
C ASP A 105 0.30 -6.81 -5.27
N LEU A 106 -0.62 -7.43 -4.52
CA LEU A 106 -0.92 -8.87 -4.63
C LEU A 106 -1.56 -9.25 -5.97
N ILE A 107 -2.37 -8.37 -6.55
CA ILE A 107 -2.88 -8.53 -7.91
C ILE A 107 -1.71 -8.57 -8.89
N ALA A 108 -0.82 -7.57 -8.84
CA ALA A 108 0.29 -7.45 -9.77
C ALA A 108 1.31 -8.61 -9.65
N THR A 109 1.53 -9.13 -8.45
CA THR A 109 2.61 -10.10 -8.16
C THR A 109 2.40 -11.46 -8.83
N ALA A 110 1.16 -11.87 -9.10
CA ALA A 110 0.85 -13.21 -9.62
C ALA A 110 0.48 -13.25 -11.11
N ALA A 111 0.51 -12.11 -11.79
CA ALA A 111 0.13 -12.01 -13.21
C ALA A 111 1.03 -12.84 -14.14
N SER A 112 2.29 -13.09 -13.76
CA SER A 112 3.26 -13.83 -14.59
C SER A 112 3.36 -15.32 -14.29
N GLU A 113 2.57 -15.85 -13.34
CA GLU A 113 2.71 -17.22 -12.87
C GLU A 113 1.75 -18.17 -13.62
N SER A 114 2.30 -19.26 -14.17
CA SER A 114 1.55 -20.20 -15.03
C SER A 114 0.81 -21.30 -14.27
N THR A 115 1.05 -21.46 -12.97
CA THR A 115 0.42 -22.50 -12.14
C THR A 115 -0.20 -21.90 -10.89
N VAL A 116 -1.31 -22.49 -10.44
CA VAL A 116 -2.01 -22.10 -9.21
C VAL A 116 -1.07 -22.12 -8.00
N ALA A 117 -0.28 -23.20 -7.86
CA ALA A 117 0.66 -23.36 -6.75
C ALA A 117 1.74 -22.27 -6.73
N ALA A 118 2.29 -21.90 -7.89
CA ALA A 118 3.29 -20.84 -7.99
C ALA A 118 2.67 -19.46 -7.69
N ALA A 119 1.47 -19.19 -8.21
CA ALA A 119 0.74 -17.95 -7.93
C ALA A 119 0.42 -17.80 -6.44
N LEU A 120 -0.10 -18.85 -5.80
CA LEU A 120 -0.38 -18.87 -4.35
C LEU A 120 0.88 -18.66 -3.52
N ARG A 121 1.95 -19.40 -3.85
CA ARG A 121 3.24 -19.25 -3.17
C ARG A 121 3.76 -17.81 -3.26
N ARG A 122 3.76 -17.23 -4.46
CA ARG A 122 4.21 -15.84 -4.68
C ARG A 122 3.40 -14.84 -3.88
N ARG A 123 2.07 -14.98 -3.84
CA ARG A 123 1.19 -14.12 -3.05
C ARG A 123 1.49 -14.27 -1.55
N ILE A 124 1.65 -15.49 -1.04
CA ILE A 124 2.01 -15.73 0.37
C ILE A 124 3.38 -15.12 0.71
N ASP A 125 4.40 -15.38 -0.11
CA ASP A 125 5.74 -14.80 0.06
C ASP A 125 5.69 -13.26 0.08
N ARG A 126 4.81 -12.67 -0.76
CA ARG A 126 4.60 -11.23 -0.79
C ARG A 126 3.92 -10.72 0.48
N ILE A 127 2.91 -11.42 1.00
CA ILE A 127 2.27 -11.06 2.28
C ILE A 127 3.28 -11.14 3.43
N CYS A 128 4.19 -12.13 3.45
CA CYS A 128 5.26 -12.21 4.44
C CYS A 128 6.19 -10.97 4.43
N LEU A 129 6.46 -10.39 3.25
CA LEU A 129 7.22 -9.13 3.16
C LEU A 129 6.43 -7.96 3.76
N TRP A 130 5.13 -7.92 3.49
CA TRP A 130 4.23 -6.89 4.04
C TRP A 130 4.01 -7.02 5.54
N GLN A 131 4.07 -8.23 6.11
CA GLN A 131 3.95 -8.44 7.55
C GLN A 131 4.89 -7.53 8.35
N GLY A 132 6.16 -7.46 7.96
CA GLY A 132 7.14 -6.59 8.63
C GLY A 132 6.81 -5.09 8.53
N LEU A 133 6.08 -4.68 7.49
CA LEU A 133 5.59 -3.31 7.34
C LEU A 133 4.39 -3.05 8.25
N PHE A 134 3.40 -3.94 8.26
CA PHE A 134 2.21 -3.84 9.12
C PHE A 134 2.56 -3.83 10.62
N GLU A 135 3.62 -4.54 11.02
CA GLU A 135 4.11 -4.55 12.40
C GLU A 135 4.78 -3.22 12.81
N ARG A 136 5.48 -2.56 11.88
CA ARG A 136 6.33 -1.39 12.18
C ARG A 136 5.66 -0.05 11.89
N VAL A 137 4.72 -0.01 10.96
CA VAL A 137 4.08 1.24 10.55
C VAL A 137 3.09 1.69 11.63
N PRO A 138 3.22 2.91 12.17
CA PRO A 138 2.20 3.47 13.05
C PRO A 138 0.90 3.67 12.28
N VAL A 139 -0.23 3.56 12.96
CA VAL A 139 -1.55 3.65 12.32
C VAL A 139 -1.78 5.05 11.74
N GLU A 140 -1.23 6.06 12.38
CA GLU A 140 -1.28 7.47 11.96
C GLU A 140 -0.31 7.78 10.82
N GLY A 141 0.46 6.79 10.36
CA GLY A 141 1.48 6.95 9.33
C GLY A 141 2.74 7.67 9.83
N LEU A 142 3.65 7.95 8.91
CA LEU A 142 4.89 8.65 9.21
C LEU A 142 4.61 10.15 9.39
N SER A 143 5.20 10.78 10.41
CA SER A 143 5.19 12.24 10.55
C SER A 143 5.89 12.91 9.37
N GLU A 144 5.54 14.17 9.07
CA GLU A 144 6.17 14.93 7.96
C GLU A 144 7.70 14.97 8.04
N GLU A 145 8.26 15.00 9.25
CA GLU A 145 9.71 14.95 9.45
C GLU A 145 10.30 13.58 9.06
N ARG A 146 9.65 12.48 9.48
CA ARG A 146 10.08 11.12 9.08
C ARG A 146 9.88 10.88 7.59
N GLN A 147 8.81 11.40 7.00
CA GLN A 147 8.59 11.35 5.55
C GLN A 147 9.72 12.06 4.80
N ARG A 148 10.09 13.28 5.22
CA ARG A 148 11.22 14.03 4.64
C ARG A 148 12.55 13.28 4.80
N GLY A 149 12.81 12.69 5.96
CA GLY A 149 13.99 11.86 6.19
C GLY A 149 14.06 10.67 5.24
N MET A 150 12.98 9.91 5.14
CA MET A 150 12.87 8.74 4.25
C MET A 150 13.05 9.13 2.78
N ILE A 151 12.41 10.21 2.32
CA ILE A 151 12.58 10.70 0.94
C ILE A 151 14.04 11.10 0.70
N GLY A 152 14.68 11.78 1.66
CA GLY A 152 16.10 12.13 1.58
C GLY A 152 17.00 10.90 1.43
N GLU A 153 16.78 9.86 2.24
CA GLU A 153 17.50 8.60 2.14
C GLU A 153 17.31 7.91 0.79
N LEU A 154 16.07 7.83 0.30
CA LEU A 154 15.75 7.24 -1.00
C LEU A 154 16.43 7.97 -2.16
N LEU A 155 16.42 9.31 -2.14
CA LEU A 155 17.12 10.12 -3.15
C LEU A 155 18.63 9.88 -3.14
N ILE A 156 19.23 9.72 -1.96
CA ILE A 156 20.65 9.38 -1.84
C ILE A 156 20.93 7.99 -2.40
N LEU A 157 20.11 6.98 -2.08
CA LEU A 157 20.26 5.63 -2.61
C LEU A 157 20.12 5.60 -4.14
N GLU A 158 19.18 6.36 -4.70
CA GLU A 158 19.03 6.50 -6.15
C GLU A 158 20.26 7.15 -6.79
N ALA A 159 20.78 8.22 -6.18
CA ALA A 159 22.01 8.88 -6.65
C ALA A 159 23.23 7.95 -6.60
N LEU A 160 23.36 7.13 -5.55
CA LEU A 160 24.43 6.14 -5.43
C LEU A 160 24.31 5.03 -6.47
N ARG A 161 23.09 4.58 -6.78
CA ARG A 161 22.86 3.59 -7.85
C ARG A 161 23.22 4.13 -9.23
N ALA A 162 22.91 5.40 -9.50
CA ALA A 162 23.22 6.06 -10.75
C ALA A 162 24.71 6.43 -10.89
N MET A 163 25.48 6.35 -9.80
CA MET A 163 26.90 6.65 -9.81
C MET A 163 27.64 5.55 -10.57
N PRO A 164 28.36 5.87 -11.67
CA PRO A 164 29.16 4.87 -12.35
C PRO A 164 30.21 4.37 -11.37
N ALA A 165 30.21 3.06 -11.10
CA ALA A 165 31.25 2.43 -10.31
C ALA A 165 32.60 2.85 -10.91
N CYS A 166 33.38 3.60 -10.14
CA CYS A 166 34.77 3.84 -10.48
C CYS A 166 35.42 2.45 -10.57
N ARG A 167 35.62 1.98 -11.80
CA ARG A 167 36.26 0.71 -12.09
C ARG A 167 37.69 0.87 -11.59
N THR A 168 37.95 0.46 -10.35
CA THR A 168 39.29 0.47 -9.75
C THR A 168 40.12 -0.57 -10.49
N ARG A 169 40.69 -0.17 -11.63
CA ARG A 169 41.82 -0.87 -12.23
C ARG A 169 43.05 -0.42 -11.45
N SER A 170 43.21 -0.93 -10.23
CA SER A 170 44.40 -0.68 -9.42
C SER A 170 45.42 -1.79 -9.69
N THR A 171 46.40 -1.49 -10.54
CA THR A 171 47.76 -2.02 -10.36
C THR A 171 48.62 -0.84 -9.94
N SER A 172 48.57 -0.50 -8.65
CA SER A 172 49.70 -0.03 -7.83
C SER A 172 49.20 0.55 -6.49
N THR A 173 49.69 -0.09 -5.43
CA THR A 173 49.91 0.43 -4.06
C THR A 173 48.70 0.71 -3.14
N PRO A 174 48.63 0.07 -1.96
CA PRO A 174 47.56 0.26 -0.98
C PRO A 174 47.80 1.50 -0.13
N GLY A 175 46.84 2.42 -0.16
CA GLY A 175 46.77 3.54 0.78
C GLY A 175 46.46 4.83 0.07
N HIS A 176 45.21 5.04 -0.34
CA HIS A 176 44.56 6.34 -0.61
C HIS A 176 43.24 6.10 -1.36
N CYS A 177 42.22 5.48 -0.73
CA CYS A 177 40.87 5.41 -1.31
C CYS A 177 39.80 6.21 -0.56
N LEU A 178 40.11 6.83 0.59
CA LEU A 178 39.15 7.66 1.33
C LEU A 178 39.28 9.17 1.08
N ARG A 179 39.89 9.60 -0.03
CA ARG A 179 40.13 11.04 -0.29
C ARG A 179 39.75 11.49 -1.69
N VAL A 180 38.51 11.24 -2.11
CA VAL A 180 37.89 11.98 -3.21
C VAL A 180 36.47 12.43 -2.82
N TRP A 181 36.40 13.24 -1.76
CA TRP A 181 35.41 14.31 -1.65
C TRP A 181 36.19 15.63 -1.73
N ARG A 182 36.59 15.99 -2.95
CA ARG A 182 37.10 17.33 -3.23
C ARG A 182 36.09 18.01 -4.15
N TYR A 183 35.28 18.86 -3.51
CA TYR A 183 34.47 19.92 -4.11
C TYR A 183 34.92 20.26 -5.53
N ARG A 184 34.16 19.81 -6.54
CA ARG A 184 34.11 20.45 -7.85
C ARG A 184 32.84 21.29 -7.90
N PRO A 185 32.88 22.54 -8.38
CA PRO A 185 31.73 23.43 -8.33
C PRO A 185 30.54 22.83 -9.10
N CYS A 186 29.38 22.92 -8.48
CA CYS A 186 28.09 22.35 -8.89
C CYS A 186 27.44 23.04 -10.11
N SER A 187 28.20 23.49 -11.12
CA SER A 187 27.63 24.26 -12.25
C SER A 187 27.26 23.43 -13.48
N ALA A 188 27.66 22.15 -13.54
CA ALA A 188 27.30 21.24 -14.63
C ALA A 188 26.13 20.30 -14.28
N TRP A 189 25.91 19.98 -13.00
CA TRP A 189 24.81 19.11 -12.55
C TRP A 189 23.45 19.84 -12.47
N ALA A 190 23.45 21.16 -12.18
CA ALA A 190 22.22 21.94 -12.10
C ALA A 190 21.49 22.15 -13.44
N ARG A 191 22.09 21.78 -14.58
CA ARG A 191 21.48 21.95 -15.91
C ARG A 191 20.73 20.73 -16.44
N SER A 192 20.93 19.53 -15.87
CA SER A 192 20.21 18.32 -16.33
C SER A 192 19.02 17.93 -15.45
N LEU A 193 18.87 18.55 -14.27
CA LEU A 193 17.65 18.44 -13.46
C LEU A 193 16.63 19.49 -13.94
N ARG A 194 15.97 19.23 -15.07
CA ARG A 194 14.68 19.88 -15.36
C ARG A 194 13.60 19.24 -14.49
N PHE A 195 13.55 19.61 -13.22
CA PHE A 195 12.35 19.50 -12.42
C PHE A 195 12.19 20.79 -11.62
N PRO A 196 11.15 21.61 -11.89
CA PRO A 196 10.85 22.75 -11.05
C PRO A 196 10.21 22.22 -9.75
N VAL A 197 10.98 22.21 -8.66
CA VAL A 197 10.47 22.00 -7.28
C VAL A 197 9.73 23.25 -6.77
N THR A 198 9.08 24.01 -7.66
CA THR A 198 8.38 25.27 -7.34
C THR A 198 6.88 25.24 -7.68
N ALA A 199 6.32 24.08 -8.01
CA ALA A 199 4.91 23.96 -8.43
C ALA A 199 3.99 23.17 -7.47
N ILE A 200 4.42 22.88 -6.25
CA ILE A 200 3.50 22.40 -5.20
C ILE A 200 3.69 23.33 -4.01
N TRP A 201 2.61 24.04 -3.65
CA TRP A 201 2.47 25.02 -2.56
C TRP A 201 2.66 26.52 -2.89
N PHE A 202 1.74 27.04 -3.73
CA PHE A 202 1.20 28.38 -3.50
C PHE A 202 -0.24 28.50 -4.03
N ALA A 203 -1.25 28.21 -3.20
CA ALA A 203 -2.61 28.78 -3.35
C ALA A 203 -3.52 28.45 -2.14
N ARG A 204 -3.83 29.53 -1.37
CA ARG A 204 -5.00 29.77 -0.48
C ARG A 204 -5.21 28.84 0.72
N SER A 205 -5.46 29.32 1.94
CA SER A 205 -5.58 30.65 2.57
C SER A 205 -5.94 30.35 4.03
N GLY A 206 -5.24 30.87 5.05
CA GLY A 206 -5.29 32.29 5.39
C GLY A 206 -6.39 32.54 6.41
N SER A 207 -6.03 32.46 7.69
CA SER A 207 -6.86 32.89 8.81
C SER A 207 -7.31 34.34 8.63
N ARG A 208 -8.60 34.63 8.87
CA ARG A 208 -9.04 35.97 9.28
C ARG A 208 -9.63 35.88 10.69
N ARG A 209 -8.89 36.41 11.66
CA ARG A 209 -9.45 36.89 12.93
C ARG A 209 -9.98 38.31 12.75
N SER A 210 -11.07 38.54 13.46
CA SER A 210 -11.52 39.79 14.09
C SER A 210 -12.32 40.80 13.25
N ARG A 211 -13.60 40.96 13.62
CA ARG A 211 -14.09 42.18 14.28
C ARG A 211 -15.43 41.94 14.98
N MET A 212 -15.45 42.28 16.28
CA MET A 212 -16.65 42.59 17.05
C MET A 212 -17.34 43.85 16.50
N SER A 213 -18.67 43.85 16.46
CA SER A 213 -19.47 45.07 16.65
C SER A 213 -20.72 44.74 17.47
N HIS A 214 -20.94 45.58 18.46
CA HIS A 214 -21.99 45.58 19.48
C HIS A 214 -23.35 46.04 18.96
N ALA A 215 -24.37 45.75 19.80
CA ALA A 215 -25.70 46.36 19.91
C ALA A 215 -26.72 45.98 18.82
N ARG A 216 -28.02 45.74 19.10
CA ARG A 216 -28.88 46.19 20.22
C ARG A 216 -30.15 45.31 20.26
N ALA A 217 -30.73 45.19 21.45
CA ALA A 217 -32.03 44.59 21.72
C ALA A 217 -33.21 45.35 21.07
N THR A 218 -34.27 44.63 20.68
CA THR A 218 -35.69 45.06 20.68
C THR A 218 -36.56 43.80 20.49
N ARG A 219 -37.17 43.31 21.58
CA ARG A 219 -38.61 43.36 21.90
C ARG A 219 -39.56 42.71 20.87
N SER A 220 -40.24 41.66 21.38
CA SER A 220 -41.50 41.05 20.90
C SER A 220 -42.60 42.08 20.60
N PRO A 221 -43.64 41.75 19.83
CA PRO A 221 -44.83 41.12 20.44
C PRO A 221 -45.52 40.02 19.62
N ARG A 222 -46.42 39.32 20.34
CA ARG A 222 -47.50 38.39 19.95
C ARG A 222 -48.42 38.88 18.81
N VAL A 223 -49.36 37.97 18.44
CA VAL A 223 -50.69 38.13 17.79
C VAL A 223 -50.62 37.62 16.34
N ILE A 224 -51.34 36.59 15.84
CA ILE A 224 -52.58 35.85 16.18
C ILE A 224 -52.33 34.35 16.03
#